data_AF-M0AKH2-F1
#
_entry.id   AF-M0AKH2-F1
#
_cell.length_a   1.000
_cell.length_b   1.000
_cell.length_c   1.000
_cell.angle_alpha   90.00
_cell.angle_beta   90.00
_cell.angle_gamma   90.00
#
_symmetry.space_group_name_H-M   'P 1'
#
loop_
_entity.id
_entity.type
_entity.pdbx_description
1 polymer ?
#
loop_
_entity_poly.entity_id
_entity_poly.type
_entity_poly.pdbx_seq_one_letter_code
_entity_poly.pdbx_strand_id
1 'polypeptide(L)'
;MSDAGDADVPEPPDPVTETAANPNPDGDADGSVHVLGTAHVSQASVDDVHETVDREQPDVVAVELDEGRYRQMQGGTPDDIEAKDLLSGNTVLQFLAYWMLSYVQSRLGDQFDIEPGADMRAAIEAAERNESGVSLVDRDIQITIQRFWSRLSFLEKLKMVGGLALGITDPRTIGLTFGAVAGIFLGLVFAAFIAPLLGLGDLFLLGVSGTATLQYVGAVGLGAVAGAFIGLLFIPSIQAADRYGGDLVNGFSARVLAGIVVGIAGALALVTTETFVGPASATTFENAGIYSIRGGVGMFAGLGIGVAIGALLGLVLDSLGGDVEDIDEVDIEEMTDGDVVAAMMEEFRRFSPRGANALIDERDAYIAHNLHELRSRGYDVVAVVGAGHKAGIERYLENPSELPAMDSLTGTASSRRFSPLKVFGYLIMIGFFGFFFLLIMAGVQNTFLLQLFAAWFLFNGIFAFTLARLAGARWTSAGVGGAVAWLTSINPLLAPGWFAGYVELKHRPVNVRDIQTLNEIAGDTERPISDALEDMFDVPLFRLIMIVALTNIGSLIATVLFVLIVLPWLAGPEFGGVDALMGELLQGAENSLELILEALS
;
A
#
# COMPACT_ATOMS: atom_id res chain seq x y z
N MET A 1 4.75 -15.21 26.20
CA MET A 1 5.76 -15.06 27.26
C MET A 1 6.81 -16.11 26.99
N SER A 2 7.82 -15.71 26.23
CA SER A 2 9.05 -16.46 26.00
C SER A 2 10.16 -15.41 26.17
N ASP A 3 11.09 -15.68 27.08
CA ASP A 3 12.35 -14.95 27.22
C ASP A 3 13.05 -14.94 25.86
N ALA A 4 12.93 -13.82 25.14
CA ALA A 4 13.89 -13.48 24.11
C ALA A 4 15.00 -12.73 24.86
N GLY A 5 16.20 -13.29 24.88
CA GLY A 5 17.35 -12.64 25.49
C GLY A 5 17.56 -11.29 24.82
N ASP A 6 17.46 -10.21 25.60
CA ASP A 6 18.03 -8.93 25.24
C ASP A 6 19.52 -9.19 24.97
N ALA A 7 19.94 -9.02 23.72
CA ALA A 7 21.35 -8.76 23.46
C ALA A 7 21.62 -7.40 24.09
N ASP A 8 22.31 -7.38 25.23
CA ASP A 8 22.69 -6.15 25.93
C ASP A 8 23.33 -5.19 24.91
N VAL A 9 22.68 -4.04 24.73
CA VAL A 9 23.27 -2.92 23.99
C VAL A 9 24.51 -2.50 24.78
N PRO A 10 25.70 -2.35 24.17
CA PRO A 10 26.89 -1.92 24.88
C PRO A 10 26.60 -0.61 25.62
N GLU A 11 26.68 -0.62 26.96
CA GLU A 11 26.55 0.62 27.72
C GLU A 11 27.75 1.51 27.39
N PRO A 12 27.54 2.81 27.08
CA PRO A 12 28.64 3.74 26.92
C PRO A 12 29.49 3.75 28.20
N PRO A 13 30.81 3.93 28.10
CA PRO A 13 31.71 3.80 29.24
C PRO A 13 31.30 4.75 30.38
N ASP A 14 31.38 4.26 31.61
CA ASP A 14 31.12 5.02 32.83
C ASP A 14 31.96 6.31 32.84
N PRO A 15 31.38 7.46 33.24
CA PRO A 15 32.12 8.72 33.31
C PRO A 15 33.31 8.53 34.24
N VAL A 16 34.49 8.98 33.79
CA VAL A 16 35.77 8.87 34.50
C VAL A 16 35.59 9.18 35.99
N THR A 17 35.50 8.15 36.82
CA THR A 17 35.23 8.31 38.25
C THR A 17 36.44 8.89 38.98
N GLU A 18 36.19 9.99 39.68
CA GLU A 18 36.96 10.64 40.74
C GLU A 18 38.14 9.82 41.31
N THR A 19 39.34 9.94 40.75
CA THR A 19 40.60 9.73 41.50
C THR A 19 41.80 10.57 40.99
N ALA A 20 41.56 11.62 40.22
CA ALA A 20 42.57 12.66 39.97
C ALA A 20 42.09 14.00 40.53
N ALA A 21 42.56 14.33 41.72
CA ALA A 21 42.32 15.61 42.36
C ALA A 21 42.94 16.75 41.55
N ASN A 22 42.15 17.45 40.73
CA ASN A 22 42.16 18.92 40.54
C ASN A 22 41.16 19.28 39.42
N PRO A 23 40.22 20.22 39.61
CA PRO A 23 39.58 20.87 38.47
C PRO A 23 40.65 21.74 37.83
N ASN A 24 41.09 21.40 36.62
CA ASN A 24 42.00 22.29 35.89
C ASN A 24 41.24 23.61 35.65
N PRO A 25 41.74 24.79 36.05
CA PRO A 25 41.02 26.05 35.93
C PRO A 25 41.11 26.66 34.52
N ASP A 26 41.76 25.96 33.58
CA ASP A 26 41.99 26.38 32.20
C ASP A 26 41.16 25.48 31.27
N GLY A 27 40.14 26.05 30.62
CA GLY A 27 39.09 25.35 29.90
C GLY A 27 39.43 24.88 28.48
N ASP A 28 40.19 23.78 28.35
CA ASP A 28 40.49 23.13 27.05
C ASP A 28 40.61 21.60 27.16
N ALA A 29 39.50 20.88 27.31
CA ALA A 29 39.44 19.46 26.93
C ALA A 29 38.03 19.16 26.40
N ASP A 30 37.66 19.86 25.34
CA ASP A 30 36.57 19.41 24.49
C ASP A 30 37.06 18.10 23.83
N GLY A 31 36.27 17.02 23.90
CA GLY A 31 36.67 15.75 23.28
C GLY A 31 36.93 15.92 21.77
N SER A 32 37.44 14.89 21.11
CA SER A 32 37.65 14.89 19.66
C SER A 32 36.73 13.92 18.92
N VAL A 33 36.39 14.24 17.68
CA VAL A 33 35.66 13.32 16.79
C VAL A 33 36.45 13.18 15.50
N HIS A 34 36.91 11.97 15.21
CA HIS A 34 37.53 11.60 13.94
C HIS A 34 36.51 10.83 13.09
N VAL A 35 36.07 11.41 11.97
CA VAL A 35 35.09 10.79 11.08
C VAL A 35 35.79 9.96 10.00
N LEU A 36 35.69 8.64 10.12
CA LEU A 36 36.20 7.68 9.15
C LEU A 36 35.09 7.30 8.17
N GLY A 37 35.26 7.67 6.90
CA GLY A 37 34.32 7.36 5.83
C GLY A 37 34.64 6.01 5.19
N THR A 38 33.71 5.07 5.22
CA THR A 38 33.87 3.72 4.66
C THR A 38 33.04 3.54 3.39
N ALA A 39 33.58 2.79 2.44
CA ALA A 39 32.79 2.23 1.35
C ALA A 39 32.27 0.87 1.82
N HIS A 40 30.96 0.76 2.05
CA HIS A 40 30.27 -0.40 2.65
C HIS A 40 30.40 -1.74 1.90
N VAL A 41 31.22 -1.78 0.85
CA VAL A 41 31.47 -2.90 -0.05
C VAL A 41 32.94 -2.97 -0.47
N SER A 42 33.89 -2.58 0.39
CA SER A 42 35.33 -2.68 0.09
C SER A 42 36.11 -3.29 1.24
N GLN A 43 36.93 -4.31 0.95
CA GLN A 43 37.87 -4.87 1.92
C GLN A 43 38.91 -3.84 2.37
N ALA A 44 39.27 -2.89 1.49
CA ALA A 44 40.17 -1.80 1.85
C ALA A 44 39.58 -0.93 2.98
N SER A 45 38.25 -0.74 3.02
CA SER A 45 37.60 0.00 4.11
C SER A 45 37.58 -0.77 5.43
N VAL A 46 37.49 -2.10 5.38
CA VAL A 46 37.59 -2.94 6.59
C VAL A 46 38.99 -2.85 7.21
N ASP A 47 40.02 -2.95 6.37
CA ASP A 47 41.41 -2.82 6.81
C ASP A 47 41.70 -1.42 7.39
N ASP A 48 41.20 -0.36 6.73
CA ASP A 48 41.36 1.03 7.17
C ASP A 48 40.66 1.30 8.51
N VAL A 49 39.50 0.68 8.76
CA VAL A 49 38.81 0.72 10.05
C VAL A 49 39.67 0.10 11.16
N HIS A 50 40.22 -1.10 10.93
CA HIS A 50 41.08 -1.72 11.92
C HIS A 50 42.34 -0.89 12.20
N GLU A 51 43.04 -0.43 11.15
CA GLU A 51 44.24 0.37 11.30
C GLU A 51 43.97 1.69 12.02
N THR A 52 42.88 2.38 11.69
CA THR A 52 42.54 3.66 12.30
C THR A 52 42.16 3.50 13.77
N VAL A 53 41.31 2.53 14.11
CA VAL A 53 40.90 2.32 15.52
C VAL A 53 42.09 1.86 16.36
N ASP A 54 42.96 1.00 15.84
CA ASP A 54 44.17 0.54 16.54
C ASP A 54 45.20 1.67 16.71
N ARG A 55 45.28 2.61 15.76
CA ARG A 55 46.22 3.74 15.78
C ARG A 55 45.75 4.88 16.68
N GLU A 56 44.46 5.24 16.62
CA GLU A 56 43.91 6.39 17.34
C GLU A 56 43.52 6.03 18.79
N GLN A 57 43.29 4.75 19.11
CA GLN A 57 42.89 4.25 20.44
C GLN A 57 41.80 5.10 21.13
N PRO A 58 40.62 5.25 20.51
CA PRO A 58 39.55 6.12 21.02
C PRO A 58 38.91 5.59 22.31
N ASP A 59 38.28 6.47 23.09
CA ASP A 59 37.41 6.08 24.20
C ASP A 59 36.14 5.39 23.70
N VAL A 60 35.62 5.85 22.56
CA VAL A 60 34.38 5.35 21.95
C VAL A 60 34.54 5.19 20.44
N VAL A 61 34.14 4.04 19.92
CA VAL A 61 33.91 3.83 18.48
C VAL A 61 32.43 4.00 18.22
N ALA A 62 32.08 5.06 17.50
CA ALA A 62 30.71 5.33 17.07
C ALA A 62 30.47 4.70 15.69
N VAL A 63 29.39 3.94 15.53
CA VAL A 63 29.06 3.24 14.27
C VAL A 63 27.73 3.72 13.71
N GLU A 64 27.66 3.89 12.39
CA GLU A 64 26.44 4.23 11.64
C GLU A 64 25.46 3.05 11.56
N LEU A 65 24.99 2.60 12.71
CA LEU A 65 24.11 1.45 12.86
C LEU A 65 23.01 1.76 13.88
N ASP A 66 21.79 1.30 13.60
CA ASP A 66 20.68 1.35 14.56
C ASP A 66 20.59 0.05 15.37
N GLU A 67 19.91 0.10 16.52
CA GLU A 67 19.75 -1.04 17.42
C GLU A 67 19.18 -2.30 16.73
N GLY A 68 18.23 -2.12 15.81
CA GLY A 68 17.59 -3.24 15.11
C GLY A 68 18.57 -3.96 14.20
N ARG A 69 19.35 -3.20 13.41
CA ARG A 69 20.42 -3.75 12.57
C ARG A 69 21.55 -4.36 13.38
N TYR A 70 21.93 -3.75 14.52
CA TYR A 70 22.91 -4.31 15.45
C TYR A 70 22.46 -5.68 16.00
N ARG A 71 21.23 -5.78 16.52
CA ARG A 71 20.67 -7.05 17.01
C ARG A 71 20.64 -8.11 15.91
N GLN A 72 20.29 -7.74 14.68
CA GLN A 72 20.27 -8.67 13.55
C GLN A 72 21.68 -9.19 13.20
N MET A 73 22.70 -8.32 13.21
CA MET A 73 24.09 -8.72 13.01
C MET A 73 24.60 -9.67 14.10
N GLN A 74 24.11 -9.53 15.32
CA GLN A 74 24.39 -10.44 16.45
C GLN A 74 23.57 -11.74 16.43
N GLY A 75 22.77 -12.00 15.38
CA GLY A 75 21.94 -13.19 15.26
C GLY A 75 20.61 -13.14 16.01
N GLY A 76 20.22 -11.96 16.50
CA GLY A 76 18.91 -11.70 17.09
C GLY A 76 17.76 -11.89 16.10
N THR A 77 16.59 -12.25 16.61
CA THR A 77 15.40 -12.48 15.78
C THR A 77 14.59 -11.19 15.59
N PRO A 78 14.21 -10.79 14.36
CA PRO A 78 13.30 -9.67 14.15
C PRO A 78 11.97 -9.88 14.86
N ASP A 79 11.41 -8.78 15.35
CA ASP A 79 10.20 -8.78 16.16
C ASP A 79 8.97 -9.31 15.42
N ASP A 80 8.11 -10.01 16.16
CA ASP A 80 6.81 -10.45 15.67
C ASP A 80 5.81 -9.28 15.66
N ILE A 81 4.94 -9.25 14.66
CA ILE A 81 4.00 -8.14 14.49
C ILE A 81 2.80 -8.31 15.42
N GLU A 82 2.48 -7.25 16.17
CA GLU A 82 1.29 -7.26 17.00
C GLU A 82 0.02 -7.02 16.17
N ALA A 83 -1.03 -7.79 16.46
CA ALA A 83 -2.32 -7.66 15.78
C ALA A 83 -2.89 -6.23 15.88
N LYS A 84 -2.66 -5.52 16.99
CA LYS A 84 -3.17 -4.16 17.23
C LYS A 84 -2.69 -3.15 16.18
N ASP A 85 -1.51 -3.35 15.63
CA ASP A 85 -0.90 -2.40 14.71
C ASP A 85 -1.65 -2.39 13.38
N LEU A 86 -2.15 -3.55 12.91
CA LEU A 86 -2.89 -3.67 11.65
C LEU A 86 -4.22 -2.90 11.63
N LEU A 87 -4.85 -2.68 12.79
CA LEU A 87 -6.07 -1.87 12.92
C LEU A 87 -5.83 -0.36 12.77
N SER A 88 -4.58 0.10 12.86
CA SER A 88 -4.21 1.50 12.59
C SER A 88 -4.30 1.86 11.10
N GLY A 89 -4.53 0.87 10.22
CA GLY A 89 -4.74 1.01 8.79
C GLY A 89 -3.49 1.28 7.95
N ASN A 90 -2.38 1.69 8.58
CA ASN A 90 -1.14 2.03 7.87
C ASN A 90 -0.18 0.83 7.72
N THR A 91 -0.30 -0.19 8.55
CA THR A 91 0.71 -1.27 8.65
C THR A 91 0.80 -2.13 7.39
N VAL A 92 -0.32 -2.40 6.69
CA VAL A 92 -0.28 -3.19 5.45
C VAL A 92 0.40 -2.41 4.31
N LEU A 93 0.14 -1.11 4.21
CA LEU A 93 0.84 -0.24 3.24
C LEU A 93 2.32 -0.10 3.60
N GLN A 94 2.64 -0.05 4.89
CA GLN A 94 4.00 -0.06 5.40
C GLN A 94 4.71 -1.37 5.05
N PHE A 95 4.06 -2.54 5.16
CA PHE A 95 4.60 -3.81 4.69
C PHE A 95 4.83 -3.85 3.20
N LEU A 96 3.86 -3.37 2.41
CA LEU A 96 4.03 -3.28 0.97
C LEU A 96 5.22 -2.39 0.62
N ALA A 97 5.38 -1.26 1.33
CA ALA A 97 6.52 -0.38 1.17
C ALA A 97 7.83 -1.05 1.62
N TYR A 98 7.85 -1.81 2.72
CA TYR A 98 9.02 -2.55 3.16
C TYR A 98 9.40 -3.67 2.21
N TRP A 99 8.43 -4.41 1.70
CA TRP A 99 8.66 -5.49 0.74
C TRP A 99 9.20 -4.93 -0.57
N MET A 100 8.56 -3.89 -1.11
CA MET A 100 9.07 -3.18 -2.28
C MET A 100 10.48 -2.62 -2.05
N LEU A 101 10.73 -2.02 -0.89
CA LEU A 101 12.05 -1.46 -0.58
C LEU A 101 13.10 -2.56 -0.45
N SER A 102 12.78 -3.65 0.23
CA SER A 102 13.68 -4.78 0.43
C SER A 102 13.97 -5.48 -0.90
N TYR A 103 13.02 -5.53 -1.84
CA TYR A 103 13.26 -5.99 -3.20
C TYR A 103 14.26 -5.10 -3.95
N VAL A 104 14.15 -3.78 -3.78
CA VAL A 104 15.11 -2.83 -4.37
C VAL A 104 16.49 -2.97 -3.73
N GLN A 105 16.53 -3.16 -2.41
CA GLN A 105 17.77 -3.38 -1.67
C GLN A 105 18.45 -4.68 -2.11
N SER A 106 17.71 -5.78 -2.28
CA SER A 106 18.29 -7.05 -2.74
C SER A 106 18.81 -6.94 -4.17
N ARG A 107 18.09 -6.26 -5.06
CA ARG A 107 18.50 -6.04 -6.46
C ARG A 107 19.79 -5.23 -6.59
N LEU A 108 20.02 -4.29 -5.67
CA LEU A 108 21.26 -3.50 -5.61
C LEU A 108 22.40 -4.29 -4.93
N GLY A 109 22.08 -5.11 -3.92
CA GLY A 109 23.05 -5.93 -3.19
C GLY A 109 23.73 -7.00 -4.05
N ASP A 110 22.99 -7.66 -4.95
CA ASP A 110 23.54 -8.72 -5.81
C ASP A 110 24.60 -8.22 -6.82
N GLN A 111 24.68 -6.90 -7.06
CA GLN A 111 25.64 -6.30 -7.99
C GLN A 111 27.02 -6.04 -7.36
N PHE A 112 27.13 -6.16 -6.03
CA PHE A 112 28.36 -5.88 -5.28
C PHE A 112 28.66 -7.05 -4.33
N ASP A 113 29.64 -7.88 -4.67
CA ASP A 113 29.98 -9.20 -4.07
C ASP A 113 30.61 -9.10 -2.65
N ILE A 114 30.10 -8.21 -1.78
CA ILE A 114 30.55 -8.00 -0.39
C ILE A 114 29.33 -7.87 0.54
N GLU A 115 29.39 -8.55 1.70
CA GLU A 115 28.32 -8.60 2.68
C GLU A 115 28.08 -7.19 3.31
N PRO A 116 26.89 -6.59 3.12
CA PRO A 116 26.61 -5.24 3.61
C PRO A 116 26.83 -5.12 5.13
N GLY A 117 27.64 -4.14 5.54
CA GLY A 117 27.94 -3.88 6.95
C GLY A 117 29.17 -4.60 7.51
N ALA A 118 30.00 -5.22 6.66
CA ALA A 118 31.28 -5.81 7.06
C ALA A 118 32.24 -4.79 7.73
N ASP A 119 32.22 -3.55 7.26
CA ASP A 119 32.97 -2.41 7.81
C ASP A 119 32.46 -2.00 9.22
N MET A 120 31.14 -1.97 9.41
CA MET A 120 30.54 -1.71 10.73
C MET A 120 30.85 -2.82 11.72
N ARG A 121 30.84 -4.08 11.27
CA ARG A 121 31.24 -5.23 12.11
C ARG A 121 32.71 -5.15 12.47
N ALA A 122 33.58 -4.79 11.53
CA ALA A 122 35.01 -4.58 11.78
C ALA A 122 35.26 -3.46 12.80
N ALA A 123 34.47 -2.39 12.78
CA ALA A 123 34.54 -1.31 13.77
C ALA A 123 34.17 -1.79 15.18
N ILE A 124 33.10 -2.58 15.31
CA ILE A 124 32.68 -3.17 16.59
C ILE A 124 33.76 -4.13 17.11
N GLU A 125 34.26 -5.03 16.25
CA GLU A 125 35.34 -5.97 16.62
C GLU A 125 36.63 -5.22 17.02
N ALA A 126 36.98 -4.13 16.33
CA ALA A 126 38.14 -3.31 16.69
C ALA A 126 37.98 -2.61 18.03
N ALA A 127 36.78 -2.08 18.31
CA ALA A 127 36.45 -1.46 19.59
C ALA A 127 36.57 -2.47 20.74
N GLU A 128 35.98 -3.66 20.58
CA GLU A 128 36.07 -4.74 21.57
C GLU A 128 37.52 -5.19 21.81
N ARG A 129 38.32 -5.31 20.74
CA ARG A 129 39.75 -5.66 20.85
C ARG A 129 40.56 -4.62 21.62
N ASN A 130 40.20 -3.34 21.50
CA ASN A 130 40.92 -2.23 22.13
C ASN A 130 40.29 -1.78 23.46
N GLU A 131 39.25 -2.49 23.94
CA GLU A 131 38.49 -2.14 25.15
C GLU A 131 37.84 -0.74 25.07
N SER A 132 37.57 -0.26 23.85
CA SER A 132 36.83 0.98 23.58
C SER A 132 35.32 0.74 23.72
N GLY A 133 34.57 1.76 24.15
CA GLY A 133 33.11 1.72 24.13
C GLY A 133 32.55 1.68 22.70
N VAL A 134 31.37 1.10 22.51
CA VAL A 134 30.66 1.12 21.22
C VAL A 134 29.40 1.97 21.34
N SER A 135 29.22 2.93 20.44
CA SER A 135 28.02 3.78 20.40
C SER A 135 27.31 3.66 19.06
N LEU A 136 26.03 3.30 19.10
CA LEU A 136 25.15 3.29 17.92
C LEU A 136 24.65 4.72 17.68
N VAL A 137 25.06 5.36 16.58
CA VAL A 137 24.76 6.79 16.34
C VAL A 137 23.72 7.04 15.25
N ASP A 138 23.20 5.99 14.61
CA ASP A 138 22.19 6.11 13.55
C ASP A 138 20.75 6.01 14.10
N ARG A 139 19.81 6.53 13.31
CA ARG A 139 18.38 6.43 13.57
C ARG A 139 17.86 5.12 13.02
N ASP A 140 16.81 4.59 13.64
CA ASP A 140 16.02 3.48 13.08
C ASP A 140 15.74 3.72 11.58
N ILE A 141 16.21 2.77 10.76
CA ILE A 141 16.06 2.80 9.30
C ILE A 141 14.60 2.95 8.88
N GLN A 142 13.66 2.40 9.65
CA GLN A 142 12.24 2.50 9.41
C GLN A 142 11.76 3.94 9.50
N ILE A 143 12.20 4.69 10.53
CA ILE A 143 11.86 6.11 10.69
C ILE A 143 12.50 6.91 9.54
N THR A 144 13.75 6.60 9.20
CA THR A 144 14.47 7.25 8.09
C THR A 144 13.75 7.10 6.76
N ILE A 145 13.35 5.87 6.42
CA ILE A 145 12.60 5.56 5.21
C ILE A 145 11.21 6.19 5.25
N GLN A 146 10.49 6.10 6.37
CA GLN A 146 9.16 6.70 6.48
C GLN A 146 9.21 8.21 6.25
N ARG A 147 10.24 8.88 6.80
CA ARG A 147 10.46 10.31 6.60
C ARG A 147 10.83 10.63 5.15
N PHE A 148 11.71 9.84 4.53
CA PHE A 148 11.99 9.90 3.10
C PHE A 148 10.69 9.89 2.29
N TRP A 149 9.85 8.86 2.45
CA TRP A 149 8.56 8.77 1.77
C TRP A 149 7.61 9.92 2.14
N SER A 150 7.60 10.42 3.38
CA SER A 150 6.74 11.54 3.75
C SER A 150 7.11 12.86 3.08
N ARG A 151 8.41 13.03 2.77
CA ARG A 151 9.01 14.25 2.22
C ARG A 151 8.90 14.34 0.71
N LEU A 152 8.85 13.20 0.02
CA LEU A 152 8.66 13.14 -1.42
C LEU A 152 7.34 13.82 -1.85
N SER A 153 7.33 14.50 -3.00
CA SER A 153 6.07 14.99 -3.60
C SER A 153 5.30 13.81 -4.14
N PHE A 154 4.03 14.04 -4.40
CA PHE A 154 3.25 13.13 -5.22
C PHE A 154 3.96 12.76 -6.54
N LEU A 155 4.63 13.72 -7.21
CA LEU A 155 5.37 13.48 -8.45
C LEU A 155 6.65 12.66 -8.22
N GLU A 156 7.46 12.97 -7.22
CA GLU A 156 8.67 12.18 -6.91
C GLU A 156 8.30 10.76 -6.47
N LYS A 157 7.24 10.58 -5.68
CA LYS A 157 6.71 9.25 -5.32
C LYS A 157 6.29 8.47 -6.54
N LEU A 158 5.54 9.10 -7.45
CA LEU A 158 5.07 8.46 -8.66
C LEU A 158 6.24 8.10 -9.59
N LYS A 159 7.27 8.95 -9.69
CA LYS A 159 8.50 8.67 -10.45
C LYS A 159 9.31 7.52 -9.84
N MET A 160 9.52 7.51 -8.52
CA MET A 160 10.26 6.44 -7.82
C MET A 160 9.52 5.10 -7.91
N VAL A 161 8.23 5.08 -7.58
CA VAL A 161 7.41 3.86 -7.69
C VAL A 161 7.24 3.45 -9.14
N GLY A 162 7.11 4.41 -10.06
CA GLY A 162 7.05 4.16 -11.50
C GLY A 162 8.33 3.55 -12.04
N GLY A 163 9.49 4.09 -11.69
CA GLY A 163 10.80 3.56 -12.11
C GLY A 163 11.11 2.18 -11.53
N LEU A 164 10.63 1.89 -10.32
CA LEU A 164 10.85 0.59 -9.64
C LEU A 164 9.84 -0.49 -10.03
N ALA A 165 8.55 -0.16 -10.08
CA ALA A 165 7.50 -1.10 -10.49
C ALA A 165 7.53 -1.36 -12.00
N LEU A 166 8.08 -0.43 -12.78
CA LEU A 166 8.01 -0.39 -14.23
C LEU A 166 9.28 0.21 -14.86
N GLY A 167 10.46 -0.32 -14.50
CA GLY A 167 11.63 -0.26 -15.41
C GLY A 167 11.40 -0.88 -16.80
N ILE A 168 10.13 -1.17 -17.14
CA ILE A 168 9.61 -1.88 -18.31
C ILE A 168 8.50 -1.05 -18.99
N THR A 169 8.09 0.14 -18.51
CA THR A 169 6.90 0.80 -19.08
C THR A 169 6.95 2.34 -19.12
N ASP A 170 6.85 2.88 -20.34
CA ASP A 170 6.90 4.32 -20.64
C ASP A 170 5.86 5.15 -19.85
N PRO A 171 6.19 6.40 -19.43
CA PRO A 171 5.26 7.33 -18.78
C PRO A 171 3.93 7.53 -19.51
N ARG A 172 3.96 7.42 -20.85
CA ARG A 172 2.78 7.47 -21.72
C ARG A 172 1.84 6.29 -21.48
N THR A 173 2.38 5.09 -21.33
CA THR A 173 1.62 3.87 -21.07
C THR A 173 1.00 3.90 -19.69
N ILE A 174 1.67 4.49 -18.69
CA ILE A 174 1.11 4.73 -17.36
C ILE A 174 -0.10 5.66 -17.45
N GLY A 175 0.07 6.80 -18.14
CA GLY A 175 -1.02 7.75 -18.37
C GLY A 175 -2.22 7.10 -19.06
N LEU A 176 -1.99 6.38 -20.16
CA LEU A 176 -3.02 5.68 -20.92
C LEU A 176 -3.75 4.61 -20.09
N THR A 177 -3.01 3.78 -19.35
CA THR A 177 -3.58 2.68 -18.55
C THR A 177 -4.42 3.23 -17.41
N PHE A 178 -3.89 4.21 -16.66
CA PHE A 178 -4.63 4.85 -15.58
C PHE A 178 -5.87 5.57 -16.11
N GLY A 179 -5.71 6.32 -17.20
CA GLY A 179 -6.79 7.00 -17.89
C GLY A 179 -7.89 6.03 -18.34
N ALA A 180 -7.52 4.91 -18.96
CA ALA A 180 -8.46 3.88 -19.40
C ALA A 180 -9.24 3.27 -18.23
N VAL A 181 -8.55 2.86 -17.15
CA VAL A 181 -9.18 2.24 -15.98
C VAL A 181 -10.12 3.22 -15.28
N ALA A 182 -9.64 4.44 -14.99
CA ALA A 182 -10.46 5.48 -14.36
C ALA A 182 -11.65 5.86 -15.26
N GLY A 183 -11.42 5.96 -16.56
CA GLY A 183 -12.44 6.25 -17.56
C GLY A 183 -13.55 5.21 -17.60
N ILE A 184 -13.21 3.92 -17.70
CA ILE A 184 -14.16 2.81 -17.66
C ILE A 184 -15.01 2.88 -16.39
N PHE A 185 -14.37 3.05 -15.23
CA PHE A 185 -15.06 3.09 -13.94
C PHE A 185 -16.00 4.29 -13.81
N LEU A 186 -15.50 5.50 -14.07
CA LEU A 186 -16.31 6.72 -13.99
C LEU A 186 -17.43 6.72 -15.03
N GLY A 187 -17.16 6.22 -16.23
CA GLY A 187 -18.16 6.07 -17.28
C GLY A 187 -19.28 5.11 -16.90
N LEU A 188 -18.96 3.96 -16.28
CA LEU A 188 -19.94 3.02 -15.76
C LEU A 188 -20.82 3.66 -14.68
N VAL A 189 -20.20 4.30 -13.68
CA VAL A 189 -20.93 4.92 -12.57
C VAL A 189 -21.81 6.07 -13.08
N PHE A 190 -21.28 6.92 -13.95
CA PHE A 190 -22.02 8.03 -14.51
C PHE A 190 -23.21 7.54 -15.34
N ALA A 191 -23.00 6.64 -16.30
CA ALA A 191 -24.06 6.19 -17.19
C ALA A 191 -25.15 5.38 -16.48
N ALA A 192 -24.77 4.53 -15.53
CA ALA A 192 -25.70 3.67 -14.82
C ALA A 192 -26.55 4.45 -13.80
N PHE A 193 -25.99 5.49 -13.15
CA PHE A 193 -26.62 6.11 -11.98
C PHE A 193 -26.80 7.62 -12.07
N ILE A 194 -25.82 8.36 -12.60
CA ILE A 194 -25.87 9.82 -12.63
C ILE A 194 -26.65 10.33 -13.84
N ALA A 195 -26.45 9.72 -15.01
CA ALA A 195 -27.11 10.11 -16.25
C ALA A 195 -28.65 10.06 -16.15
N PRO A 196 -29.28 9.03 -15.58
CA PRO A 196 -30.74 9.02 -15.37
C PRO A 196 -31.23 10.21 -14.53
N LEU A 197 -30.50 10.61 -13.49
CA LEU A 197 -30.86 11.74 -12.63
C LEU A 197 -30.85 13.08 -13.37
N LEU A 198 -30.04 13.19 -14.42
CA LEU A 198 -29.95 14.37 -15.27
C LEU A 198 -30.93 14.31 -16.45
N GLY A 199 -31.80 13.30 -16.52
CA GLY A 199 -32.67 13.05 -17.67
C GLY A 199 -31.93 12.56 -18.92
N LEU A 200 -30.68 12.09 -18.75
CA LEU A 200 -29.82 11.58 -19.83
C LEU A 200 -29.83 10.05 -19.91
N GLY A 201 -30.63 9.35 -19.09
CA GLY A 201 -30.63 7.89 -19.02
C GLY A 201 -30.95 7.20 -20.35
N ASP A 202 -31.83 7.78 -21.16
CA ASP A 202 -32.23 7.23 -22.46
C ASP A 202 -31.15 7.37 -23.53
N LEU A 203 -30.29 8.39 -23.41
CA LEU A 203 -29.14 8.57 -24.30
C LEU A 203 -28.20 7.36 -24.22
N PHE A 204 -27.99 6.84 -23.00
CA PHE A 204 -27.12 5.68 -22.74
C PHE A 204 -27.76 4.33 -23.08
N LEU A 205 -29.05 4.30 -23.41
CA LEU A 205 -29.71 3.10 -23.96
C LEU A 205 -29.52 2.96 -25.47
N LEU A 206 -28.98 3.98 -26.15
CA LEU A 206 -28.76 4.00 -27.61
C LEU A 206 -30.03 3.62 -28.40
N GLY A 207 -31.20 4.04 -27.92
CA GLY A 207 -32.49 3.73 -28.54
C GLY A 207 -33.03 2.32 -28.29
N VAL A 208 -32.34 1.49 -27.50
CA VAL A 208 -32.84 0.18 -27.08
C VAL A 208 -33.86 0.35 -25.95
N SER A 209 -35.14 0.21 -26.30
CA SER A 209 -36.27 0.32 -25.37
C SER A 209 -37.22 -0.88 -25.42
N GLY A 210 -36.96 -1.85 -26.32
CA GLY A 210 -37.79 -3.04 -26.44
C GLY A 210 -37.64 -3.96 -25.23
N THR A 211 -38.73 -4.17 -24.48
CA THR A 211 -38.78 -5.02 -23.29
C THR A 211 -38.18 -6.41 -23.51
N ALA A 212 -38.50 -7.07 -24.63
CA ALA A 212 -37.93 -8.39 -24.94
C ALA A 212 -36.40 -8.32 -25.12
N THR A 213 -35.90 -7.33 -25.86
CA THR A 213 -34.45 -7.12 -26.06
C THR A 213 -33.75 -6.85 -24.73
N LEU A 214 -34.34 -5.99 -23.89
CA LEU A 214 -33.80 -5.68 -22.56
C LEU A 214 -33.75 -6.94 -21.68
N GLN A 215 -34.77 -7.78 -21.69
CA GLN A 215 -34.77 -9.05 -20.94
C GLN A 215 -33.66 -9.99 -21.40
N TYR A 216 -33.43 -10.13 -22.71
CA TYR A 216 -32.34 -10.95 -23.24
C TYR A 216 -30.97 -10.41 -22.86
N VAL A 217 -30.77 -9.10 -22.97
CA VAL A 217 -29.50 -8.46 -22.57
C VAL A 217 -29.27 -8.60 -21.07
N GLY A 218 -30.32 -8.41 -20.26
CA GLY A 218 -30.24 -8.60 -18.81
C GLY A 218 -30.01 -10.05 -18.41
N ALA A 219 -30.54 -11.02 -19.13
CA ALA A 219 -30.24 -12.44 -18.91
C ALA A 219 -28.76 -12.75 -19.15
N VAL A 220 -28.15 -12.18 -20.20
CA VAL A 220 -26.71 -12.31 -20.43
C VAL A 220 -25.91 -11.65 -19.32
N GLY A 221 -26.22 -10.39 -18.97
CA GLY A 221 -25.47 -9.65 -17.94
C GLY A 221 -25.58 -10.29 -16.56
N LEU A 222 -26.81 -10.52 -16.09
CA LEU A 222 -27.09 -11.09 -14.77
C LEU A 222 -26.66 -12.56 -14.70
N GLY A 223 -26.87 -13.32 -15.76
CA GLY A 223 -26.41 -14.71 -15.89
C GLY A 223 -24.89 -14.83 -15.82
N ALA A 224 -24.15 -13.92 -16.46
CA ALA A 224 -22.69 -13.91 -16.39
C ALA A 224 -22.19 -13.66 -14.95
N VAL A 225 -22.73 -12.65 -14.27
CA VAL A 225 -22.30 -12.31 -12.90
C VAL A 225 -22.66 -13.42 -11.91
N ALA A 226 -23.91 -13.89 -11.92
CA ALA A 226 -24.36 -14.96 -11.05
C ALA A 226 -23.61 -16.27 -11.34
N GLY A 227 -23.39 -16.56 -12.62
CA GLY A 227 -22.62 -17.69 -13.09
C GLY A 227 -21.18 -17.68 -12.61
N ALA A 228 -20.47 -16.55 -12.78
CA ALA A 228 -19.10 -16.38 -12.30
C ALA A 228 -19.00 -16.66 -10.78
N PHE A 229 -19.94 -16.12 -10.01
CA PHE A 229 -19.99 -16.29 -8.56
C PHE A 229 -20.28 -17.74 -8.15
N ILE A 230 -21.27 -18.38 -8.77
CA ILE A 230 -21.59 -19.80 -8.54
C ILE A 230 -20.41 -20.70 -8.94
N GLY A 231 -19.74 -20.39 -10.05
CA GLY A 231 -18.55 -21.09 -10.52
C GLY A 231 -17.42 -21.08 -9.49
N LEU A 232 -17.20 -19.91 -8.86
CA LEU A 232 -16.23 -19.74 -7.77
C LEU A 232 -16.61 -20.49 -6.49
N LEU A 233 -17.90 -20.67 -6.20
CA LEU A 233 -18.36 -21.34 -4.98
C LEU A 233 -18.42 -22.86 -5.12
N PHE A 234 -18.96 -23.37 -6.23
CA PHE A 234 -19.45 -24.74 -6.30
C PHE A 234 -18.72 -25.63 -7.30
N ILE A 235 -18.02 -25.07 -8.29
CA ILE A 235 -17.25 -25.89 -9.24
C ILE A 235 -15.93 -26.25 -8.54
N PRO A 236 -15.60 -27.53 -8.27
CA PRO A 236 -14.31 -27.90 -7.68
C PRO A 236 -13.15 -27.51 -8.60
N SER A 237 -11.95 -27.33 -8.06
CA SER A 237 -10.74 -27.12 -8.88
C SER A 237 -10.59 -28.31 -9.84
N ILE A 238 -10.80 -28.09 -11.13
CA ILE A 238 -10.54 -29.11 -12.14
C ILE A 238 -9.03 -29.20 -12.28
N GLN A 239 -8.38 -30.02 -11.44
CA GLN A 239 -6.98 -30.45 -11.61
C GLN A 239 -6.76 -31.22 -12.93
N ALA A 240 -7.83 -31.53 -13.66
CA ALA A 240 -7.78 -32.26 -14.92
C ALA A 240 -7.45 -31.38 -16.16
N ALA A 241 -7.34 -30.05 -16.02
CA ALA A 241 -6.97 -29.17 -17.12
C ALA A 241 -5.46 -29.10 -17.40
N ASP A 242 -4.61 -29.47 -16.43
CA ASP A 242 -3.14 -29.46 -16.60
C ASP A 242 -2.62 -30.51 -17.58
N ARG A 243 -3.45 -31.49 -17.96
CA ARG A 243 -3.00 -32.60 -18.82
C ARG A 243 -3.30 -32.39 -20.31
N TYR A 244 -4.06 -31.35 -20.68
CA TYR A 244 -4.46 -31.12 -22.08
C TYR A 244 -4.58 -29.64 -22.51
N GLY A 245 -4.58 -28.67 -21.59
CA GLY A 245 -4.57 -27.24 -21.93
C GLY A 245 -3.25 -26.61 -21.55
N GLY A 246 -2.43 -26.20 -22.52
CA GLY A 246 -1.24 -25.38 -22.23
C GLY A 246 -1.61 -24.06 -21.54
N ASP A 247 -0.61 -23.46 -20.86
CA ASP A 247 -0.42 -22.14 -20.19
C ASP A 247 -1.49 -21.03 -20.17
N LEU A 248 -2.63 -21.16 -20.84
CA LEU A 248 -3.61 -20.11 -21.08
C LEU A 248 -4.85 -20.18 -20.17
N VAL A 249 -5.11 -21.29 -19.46
CA VAL A 249 -6.33 -21.42 -18.64
C VAL A 249 -6.06 -22.02 -17.27
N ASN A 250 -5.66 -21.16 -16.32
CA ASN A 250 -5.58 -21.51 -14.90
C ASN A 250 -6.92 -22.05 -14.38
N GLY A 251 -6.87 -22.95 -13.39
CA GLY A 251 -8.06 -23.55 -12.77
C GLY A 251 -9.06 -22.53 -12.22
N PHE A 252 -8.59 -21.34 -11.84
CA PHE A 252 -9.44 -20.19 -11.48
C PHE A 252 -10.25 -19.67 -12.68
N SER A 253 -9.58 -19.35 -13.78
CA SER A 253 -10.17 -18.84 -15.02
C SER A 253 -11.18 -19.83 -15.60
N ALA A 254 -10.87 -21.13 -15.55
CA ALA A 254 -11.77 -22.20 -15.99
C ALA A 254 -13.08 -22.22 -15.18
N ARG A 255 -13.02 -22.07 -13.85
CA ARG A 255 -14.20 -22.05 -12.97
C ARG A 255 -15.10 -20.85 -13.22
N VAL A 256 -14.49 -19.67 -13.36
CA VAL A 256 -15.21 -18.44 -13.66
C VAL A 256 -15.88 -18.53 -15.02
N LEU A 257 -15.16 -18.95 -16.07
CA LEU A 257 -15.70 -19.09 -17.43
C LEU A 257 -16.80 -20.14 -17.51
N ALA A 258 -16.59 -21.32 -16.93
CA ALA A 258 -17.61 -22.37 -16.87
C ALA A 258 -18.86 -21.87 -16.12
N GLY A 259 -18.67 -21.20 -14.99
CA GLY A 259 -19.73 -20.56 -14.23
C GLY A 259 -20.51 -19.56 -15.08
N ILE A 260 -19.83 -18.62 -15.74
CA ILE A 260 -20.43 -17.62 -16.64
C ILE A 260 -21.28 -18.29 -17.72
N VAL A 261 -20.73 -19.29 -18.41
CA VAL A 261 -21.44 -20.00 -19.49
C VAL A 261 -22.72 -20.65 -18.97
N VAL A 262 -22.64 -21.38 -17.85
CA VAL A 262 -23.81 -22.01 -17.23
C VAL A 262 -24.83 -20.97 -16.76
N GLY A 263 -24.37 -19.88 -16.15
CA GLY A 263 -25.24 -18.81 -15.66
C GLY A 263 -25.97 -18.07 -16.78
N ILE A 264 -25.28 -17.73 -17.87
CA ILE A 264 -25.88 -17.14 -19.08
C ILE A 264 -26.90 -18.10 -19.69
N ALA A 265 -26.53 -19.37 -19.88
CA ALA A 265 -27.42 -20.37 -20.47
C ALA A 265 -28.69 -20.57 -19.63
N GLY A 266 -28.55 -20.64 -18.30
CA GLY A 266 -29.67 -20.74 -17.37
C GLY A 266 -30.58 -19.50 -17.42
N ALA A 267 -30.00 -18.29 -17.38
CA ALA A 267 -30.77 -17.05 -17.43
C ALA A 267 -31.51 -16.86 -18.76
N LEU A 268 -30.85 -17.17 -19.88
CA LEU A 268 -31.48 -17.14 -21.21
C LEU A 268 -32.62 -18.15 -21.32
N ALA A 269 -32.44 -19.36 -20.77
CA ALA A 269 -33.51 -20.35 -20.75
C ALA A 269 -34.75 -19.85 -19.99
N LEU A 270 -34.57 -19.18 -18.85
CA LEU A 270 -35.69 -18.60 -18.09
C LEU A 270 -36.44 -17.53 -18.89
N VAL A 271 -35.73 -16.62 -19.57
CA VAL A 271 -36.34 -15.59 -20.41
C VAL A 271 -37.02 -16.19 -21.64
N THR A 272 -36.37 -17.12 -22.36
CA THR A 272 -36.93 -17.72 -23.58
C THR A 272 -38.15 -18.60 -23.30
N THR A 273 -38.17 -19.30 -22.17
CA THR A 273 -39.30 -20.16 -21.80
C THR A 273 -40.39 -19.42 -21.01
N GLU A 274 -40.18 -18.14 -20.71
CA GLU A 274 -41.04 -17.31 -19.85
C GLU A 274 -41.30 -17.97 -18.48
N THR A 275 -40.37 -18.81 -18.02
CA THR A 275 -40.47 -19.51 -16.74
C THR A 275 -39.84 -18.68 -15.64
N PHE A 276 -40.54 -17.59 -15.27
CA PHE A 276 -40.10 -16.73 -14.19
C PHE A 276 -40.38 -17.37 -12.83
N VAL A 277 -39.35 -17.50 -11.99
CA VAL A 277 -39.46 -18.14 -10.67
C VAL A 277 -38.75 -17.29 -9.62
N GLY A 278 -39.52 -16.88 -8.59
CA GLY A 278 -39.01 -16.11 -7.47
C GLY A 278 -38.32 -14.81 -7.93
N PRO A 279 -37.03 -14.59 -7.58
CA PRO A 279 -36.33 -13.35 -7.90
C PRO A 279 -36.01 -13.17 -9.39
N ALA A 280 -36.09 -14.23 -10.20
CA ALA A 280 -35.88 -14.18 -11.64
C ALA A 280 -37.20 -13.84 -12.35
N SER A 281 -37.55 -12.55 -12.38
CA SER A 281 -38.77 -12.03 -13.04
C SER A 281 -38.46 -11.34 -14.37
N ALA A 282 -39.48 -11.20 -15.22
CA ALA A 282 -39.42 -10.43 -16.47
C ALA A 282 -38.88 -9.01 -16.23
N THR A 283 -39.41 -8.32 -15.22
CA THR A 283 -38.99 -6.97 -14.82
C THR A 283 -37.55 -6.94 -14.31
N THR A 284 -37.10 -7.96 -13.59
CA THR A 284 -35.71 -8.06 -13.12
C THR A 284 -34.74 -8.17 -14.29
N PHE A 285 -35.05 -9.02 -15.28
CA PHE A 285 -34.23 -9.14 -16.48
C PHE A 285 -34.29 -7.87 -17.34
N GLU A 286 -35.44 -7.23 -17.47
CA GLU A 286 -35.57 -5.95 -18.17
C GLU A 286 -34.71 -4.86 -17.52
N ASN A 287 -34.81 -4.68 -16.20
CA ASN A 287 -34.00 -3.72 -15.45
C ASN A 287 -32.51 -4.04 -15.54
N ALA A 288 -32.13 -5.32 -15.37
CA ALA A 288 -30.75 -5.75 -15.56
C ALA A 288 -30.24 -5.45 -16.98
N GLY A 289 -31.11 -5.54 -17.99
CA GLY A 289 -30.82 -5.14 -19.37
C GLY A 289 -30.54 -3.65 -19.50
N ILE A 290 -31.39 -2.81 -18.90
CA ILE A 290 -31.22 -1.34 -18.87
C ILE A 290 -29.85 -0.99 -18.28
N TYR A 291 -29.49 -1.54 -17.11
CA TYR A 291 -28.20 -1.28 -16.48
C TYR A 291 -27.02 -1.87 -17.23
N SER A 292 -27.18 -3.05 -17.83
CA SER A 292 -26.12 -3.69 -18.63
C SER A 292 -25.79 -2.85 -19.87
N ILE A 293 -26.81 -2.32 -20.55
CA ILE A 293 -26.62 -1.44 -21.71
C ILE A 293 -26.04 -0.10 -21.26
N ARG A 294 -26.68 0.60 -20.30
CA ARG A 294 -26.19 1.90 -19.81
C ARG A 294 -24.76 1.80 -19.30
N GLY A 295 -24.47 0.81 -18.46
CA GLY A 295 -23.14 0.53 -17.93
C GLY A 295 -22.14 0.21 -19.04
N GLY A 296 -22.51 -0.64 -20.01
CA GLY A 296 -21.68 -0.95 -21.18
C GLY A 296 -21.32 0.29 -21.99
N VAL A 297 -22.32 1.07 -22.39
CA VAL A 297 -22.14 2.32 -23.15
C VAL A 297 -21.31 3.33 -22.34
N GLY A 298 -21.58 3.43 -21.05
CA GLY A 298 -20.81 4.24 -20.10
C GLY A 298 -19.33 3.85 -20.06
N MET A 299 -19.03 2.56 -19.94
CA MET A 299 -17.65 2.05 -19.95
C MET A 299 -16.92 2.40 -21.25
N PHE A 300 -17.55 2.24 -22.41
CA PHE A 300 -16.94 2.58 -23.70
C PHE A 300 -16.71 4.09 -23.87
N ALA A 301 -17.72 4.91 -23.55
CA ALA A 301 -17.58 6.36 -23.60
C ALA A 301 -16.51 6.86 -22.61
N GLY A 302 -16.55 6.31 -21.41
CA GLY A 302 -15.59 6.57 -20.35
C GLY A 302 -14.17 6.16 -20.72
N LEU A 303 -13.99 4.99 -21.35
CA LEU A 303 -12.70 4.54 -21.89
C LEU A 303 -12.14 5.55 -22.89
N GLY A 304 -12.93 6.03 -23.85
CA GLY A 304 -12.49 7.00 -24.84
C GLY A 304 -12.01 8.32 -24.21
N ILE A 305 -12.81 8.88 -23.30
CA ILE A 305 -12.46 10.10 -22.57
C ILE A 305 -11.25 9.88 -21.67
N GLY A 306 -11.24 8.77 -20.95
CA GLY A 306 -10.19 8.38 -20.02
C GLY A 306 -8.85 8.19 -20.71
N VAL A 307 -8.82 7.50 -21.84
CA VAL A 307 -7.62 7.33 -22.68
C VAL A 307 -7.12 8.69 -23.19
N ALA A 308 -8.01 9.59 -23.62
CA ALA A 308 -7.60 10.92 -24.07
C ALA A 308 -6.97 11.77 -22.95
N ILE A 309 -7.60 11.79 -21.77
CA ILE A 309 -7.06 12.47 -20.57
C ILE A 309 -5.75 11.79 -20.13
N GLY A 310 -5.72 10.47 -20.15
CA GLY A 310 -4.56 9.65 -19.82
C GLY A 310 -3.37 9.90 -20.74
N ALA A 311 -3.62 10.04 -22.05
CA ALA A 311 -2.60 10.40 -23.03
C ALA A 311 -2.04 11.80 -22.75
N LEU A 312 -2.90 12.79 -22.47
CA LEU A 312 -2.48 14.14 -22.09
C LEU A 312 -1.64 14.13 -20.81
N LEU A 313 -2.09 13.39 -19.79
CA LEU A 313 -1.33 13.23 -18.55
C LEU A 313 0.01 12.54 -18.80
N GLY A 314 0.03 11.51 -19.64
CA GLY A 314 1.24 10.81 -20.06
C GLY A 314 2.25 11.76 -20.72
N LEU A 315 1.80 12.65 -21.62
CA LEU A 315 2.64 13.68 -22.23
C LEU A 315 3.17 14.70 -21.21
N VAL A 316 2.33 15.11 -20.25
CA VAL A 316 2.75 16.01 -19.17
C VAL A 316 3.80 15.32 -18.29
N LEU A 317 3.59 14.07 -17.91
CA LEU A 317 4.54 13.29 -17.11
C LEU A 317 5.87 13.08 -17.85
N ASP A 318 5.82 12.78 -19.14
CA ASP A 318 6.97 12.67 -20.05
C ASP A 318 7.76 13.99 -20.06
N SER A 319 7.08 15.13 -20.25
CA SER A 319 7.71 16.46 -20.25
C SER A 319 8.31 16.88 -18.90
N LEU A 320 7.78 16.35 -17.80
CA LEU A 320 8.29 16.59 -16.46
C LEU A 320 9.37 15.57 -16.05
N GLY A 321 9.52 14.49 -16.81
CA GLY A 321 10.43 13.37 -16.58
C GLY A 321 11.79 13.51 -17.25
N GLY A 322 12.11 14.69 -17.81
CA GLY A 322 13.28 14.95 -18.65
C GLY A 322 14.57 14.21 -18.26
N ASP A 323 15.20 13.66 -19.30
CA ASP A 323 16.56 13.16 -19.43
C ASP A 323 17.03 12.19 -18.34
N VAL A 324 16.61 10.92 -18.46
CA VAL A 324 17.27 9.77 -17.81
C VAL A 324 17.93 8.85 -18.86
N GLU A 325 17.78 9.16 -20.15
CA GLU A 325 18.49 8.50 -21.24
C GLU A 325 19.56 9.45 -21.77
N ASP A 326 20.69 9.50 -21.08
CA ASP A 326 22.03 9.68 -21.65
C ASP A 326 23.01 9.53 -20.48
N ILE A 327 23.29 8.27 -20.12
CA ILE A 327 24.50 7.96 -19.36
C ILE A 327 25.64 8.08 -20.38
N ASP A 328 26.16 9.28 -20.54
CA ASP A 328 27.50 9.42 -21.07
C ASP A 328 28.44 8.70 -20.10
N GLU A 329 29.18 7.71 -20.60
CA GLU A 329 30.36 7.12 -19.97
C GLU A 329 31.28 8.27 -19.51
N VAL A 330 31.17 8.68 -18.26
CA VAL A 330 32.20 9.45 -17.57
C VAL A 330 33.27 8.43 -17.18
N ASP A 331 34.55 8.75 -17.44
CA ASP A 331 35.73 7.94 -17.11
C ASP A 331 35.75 7.58 -15.60
N ILE A 332 35.07 6.49 -15.22
CA ILE A 332 35.05 5.92 -13.87
C ILE A 332 36.41 5.29 -13.51
N GLU A 333 37.25 5.02 -14.52
CA GLU A 333 38.52 4.31 -14.37
C GLU A 333 39.65 5.13 -13.70
N GLU A 334 39.44 6.40 -13.39
CA GLU A 334 40.40 7.25 -12.64
C GLU A 334 39.86 7.84 -11.31
N MET A 335 38.62 7.52 -10.91
CA MET A 335 38.00 8.10 -9.70
C MET A 335 38.19 7.20 -8.47
N THR A 336 38.40 7.81 -7.28
CA THR A 336 38.37 7.03 -6.03
C THR A 336 36.94 6.60 -5.71
N ASP A 337 36.75 5.51 -4.96
CA ASP A 337 35.41 5.04 -4.55
C ASP A 337 34.59 6.16 -3.88
N GLY A 338 35.24 7.06 -3.14
CA GLY A 338 34.62 8.23 -2.53
C GLY A 338 34.11 9.27 -3.53
N ASP A 339 34.85 9.50 -4.62
CA ASP A 339 34.48 10.47 -5.67
C ASP A 339 33.29 9.97 -6.51
N VAL A 340 33.23 8.65 -6.75
CA VAL A 340 32.08 8.02 -7.44
C VAL A 340 30.83 8.15 -6.58
N VAL A 341 30.93 7.83 -5.28
CA VAL A 341 29.81 7.98 -4.35
C VAL A 341 29.34 9.44 -4.27
N ALA A 342 30.26 10.40 -4.21
CA ALA A 342 29.90 11.82 -4.19
C ALA A 342 29.16 12.25 -5.47
N ALA A 343 29.61 11.81 -6.65
CA ALA A 343 28.94 12.08 -7.93
C ALA A 343 27.53 11.48 -7.98
N MET A 344 27.37 10.23 -7.53
CA MET A 344 26.06 9.57 -7.45
C MET A 344 25.10 10.27 -6.48
N MET A 345 25.62 10.76 -5.34
CA MET A 345 24.82 11.50 -4.36
C MET A 345 24.37 12.86 -4.89
N GLU A 346 25.23 13.55 -5.66
CA GLU A 346 24.87 14.82 -6.29
C GLU A 346 23.80 14.63 -7.37
N GLU A 347 23.87 13.55 -8.15
CA GLU A 347 22.85 13.23 -9.14
C GLU A 347 21.52 12.86 -8.48
N PHE A 348 21.56 12.10 -7.39
CA PHE A 348 20.37 11.81 -6.59
C PHE A 348 19.75 13.07 -5.99
N ARG A 349 20.57 14.03 -5.52
CA ARG A 349 20.12 15.35 -5.04
C ARG A 349 19.42 16.14 -6.14
N ARG A 350 19.90 16.09 -7.39
CA ARG A 350 19.26 16.74 -8.54
C ARG A 350 17.93 16.08 -8.90
N PHE A 351 17.87 14.75 -8.88
CA PHE A 351 16.68 13.98 -9.20
C PHE A 351 15.58 14.08 -8.14
N SER A 352 15.94 13.96 -6.85
CA SER A 352 15.01 13.96 -5.72
C SER A 352 15.52 14.84 -4.57
N PRO A 353 15.41 16.17 -4.69
CA PRO A 353 15.96 17.10 -3.69
C PRO A 353 15.40 16.87 -2.29
N ARG A 354 14.09 16.59 -2.19
CA ARG A 354 13.44 16.31 -0.90
C ARG A 354 13.71 14.91 -0.39
N GLY A 355 13.97 13.97 -1.29
CA GLY A 355 14.43 12.63 -0.93
C GLY A 355 15.82 12.68 -0.32
N ALA A 356 16.77 13.34 -0.99
CA ALA A 356 18.12 13.52 -0.50
C ALA A 356 18.17 14.28 0.83
N ASN A 357 17.35 15.32 1.00
CA ASN A 357 17.27 16.01 2.28
C ASN A 357 16.81 15.10 3.42
N ALA A 358 15.84 14.21 3.18
CA ALA A 358 15.30 13.33 4.22
C ALA A 358 16.17 12.08 4.49
N LEU A 359 16.81 11.53 3.46
CA LEU A 359 17.60 10.31 3.55
C LEU A 359 19.06 10.57 3.94
N ILE A 360 19.59 11.73 3.53
CA ILE A 360 21.00 12.11 3.73
C ILE A 360 21.08 13.24 4.75
N ASP A 361 20.63 14.46 4.42
CA ASP A 361 20.89 15.63 5.28
C ASP A 361 20.32 15.50 6.71
N GLU A 362 19.11 14.96 6.86
CA GLU A 362 18.54 14.69 8.17
C GLU A 362 19.24 13.59 8.94
N ARG A 363 19.78 12.61 8.22
CA ARG A 363 20.50 11.48 8.81
C ARG A 363 21.87 11.96 9.27
N ASP A 364 22.58 12.74 8.45
CA ASP A 364 23.83 13.43 8.80
C ASP A 364 23.64 14.29 10.05
N ALA A 365 22.57 15.08 10.09
CA ALA A 365 22.25 15.93 11.22
C ALA A 365 21.97 15.13 12.50
N TYR A 366 21.30 13.99 12.38
CA TYR A 366 21.02 13.10 13.52
C TYR A 366 22.31 12.47 14.06
N ILE A 367 23.14 11.91 13.17
CA ILE A 367 24.44 11.31 13.53
C ILE A 367 25.35 12.36 14.15
N ALA A 368 25.47 13.54 13.53
CA ALA A 368 26.27 14.64 14.05
C ALA A 368 25.78 15.14 15.41
N HIS A 369 24.47 15.07 15.70
CA HIS A 369 23.94 15.40 17.03
C HIS A 369 24.48 14.44 18.09
N ASN A 370 24.42 13.13 17.83
CA ASN A 370 24.92 12.11 18.76
C ASN A 370 26.45 12.19 18.93
N LEU A 371 27.19 12.43 17.86
CA LEU A 371 28.65 12.60 17.91
C LEU A 371 29.04 13.88 18.66
N HIS A 372 28.32 14.98 18.44
CA HIS A 372 28.53 16.23 19.18
C HIS A 372 28.26 16.04 20.68
N GLU A 373 27.25 15.25 21.03
CA GLU A 373 26.97 14.93 22.43
C GLU A 373 28.11 14.14 23.08
N LEU A 374 28.64 13.10 22.43
CA LEU A 374 29.80 12.34 22.91
C LEU A 374 31.03 13.24 23.09
N ARG A 375 31.31 14.08 22.10
CA ARG A 375 32.40 15.07 22.14
C ARG A 375 32.26 16.04 23.31
N SER A 376 31.06 16.57 23.52
CA SER A 376 30.75 17.53 24.58
C SER A 376 30.87 16.94 25.99
N ARG A 377 30.82 15.60 26.10
CA ARG A 377 31.07 14.85 27.34
C ARG A 377 32.57 14.58 27.57
N GLY A 378 33.42 14.95 26.62
CA GLY A 378 34.88 14.84 26.72
C GLY A 378 35.47 13.56 26.15
N TYR A 379 34.71 12.76 25.38
CA TYR A 379 35.21 11.52 24.78
C TYR A 379 35.99 11.78 23.49
N ASP A 380 37.06 11.02 23.30
CA ASP A 380 37.72 10.86 22.00
C ASP A 380 37.03 9.77 21.19
N VAL A 381 36.42 10.16 20.06
CA VAL A 381 35.52 9.32 19.28
C VAL A 381 36.09 9.07 17.88
N VAL A 382 36.16 7.81 17.46
CA VAL A 382 36.27 7.45 16.04
C VAL A 382 34.87 7.08 15.54
N ALA A 383 34.34 7.88 14.61
CA ALA A 383 33.03 7.67 14.01
C ALA A 383 33.18 6.98 12.65
N VAL A 384 32.79 5.71 12.57
CA VAL A 384 32.79 4.92 11.34
C VAL A 384 31.43 5.07 10.66
N VAL A 385 31.43 5.79 9.54
CA VAL A 385 30.23 6.18 8.79
C VAL A 385 30.43 5.91 7.30
N GLY A 386 29.34 5.76 6.55
CA GLY A 386 29.40 5.65 5.10
C GLY A 386 30.05 6.89 4.47
N ALA A 387 30.86 6.69 3.43
CA ALA A 387 31.58 7.75 2.74
C ALA A 387 30.67 8.90 2.25
N GLY A 388 29.41 8.60 1.90
CA GLY A 388 28.42 9.59 1.50
C GLY A 388 27.93 10.52 2.62
N HIS A 389 28.12 10.14 3.89
CA HIS A 389 27.69 10.90 5.07
C HIS A 389 28.83 11.73 5.68
N LYS A 390 30.08 11.32 5.47
CA LYS A 390 31.28 11.95 6.07
C LYS A 390 31.29 13.47 5.97
N ALA A 391 31.21 14.01 4.75
CA ALA A 391 31.30 15.45 4.50
C ALA A 391 30.14 16.24 5.15
N GLY A 392 28.94 15.66 5.20
CA GLY A 392 27.78 16.28 5.83
C GLY A 392 27.90 16.33 7.35
N ILE A 393 28.40 15.25 7.96
CA ILE A 393 28.66 15.14 9.40
C ILE A 393 29.77 16.11 9.83
N GLU A 394 30.91 16.11 9.12
CA GLU A 394 32.04 17.00 9.41
C GLU A 394 31.60 18.48 9.40
N ARG A 395 30.82 18.90 8.40
CA ARG A 395 30.26 20.26 8.33
C ARG A 395 29.45 20.64 9.58
N TYR A 396 28.61 19.73 10.08
CA TYR A 396 27.81 19.96 11.29
C TYR A 396 28.66 19.95 12.57
N LEU A 397 29.71 19.13 12.63
CA LEU A 397 30.64 19.10 13.77
C LEU A 397 31.52 20.36 13.83
N GLU A 398 31.88 20.93 12.68
CA GLU A 398 32.57 22.23 12.58
C GLU A 398 31.64 23.41 12.92
N ASN A 399 30.35 23.31 12.58
CA ASN A 399 29.34 24.35 12.82
C ASN A 399 28.12 23.83 13.61
N PRO A 400 28.26 23.50 14.91
CA PRO A 400 27.18 22.91 15.70
C PRO A 400 25.91 23.78 15.80
N SER A 401 26.02 25.11 15.59
CA SER A 401 24.87 26.02 15.58
C SER A 401 23.89 25.79 14.42
N GLU A 402 24.30 25.07 13.37
CA GLU A 402 23.44 24.71 12.24
C GLU A 402 22.63 23.44 12.48
N LEU A 403 22.89 22.71 13.58
CA LEU A 403 22.18 21.48 13.90
C LEU A 403 20.68 21.76 14.16
N PRO A 404 19.76 21.06 13.46
CA PRO A 404 18.34 21.10 13.79
C PRO A 404 18.08 20.53 15.18
N ALA A 405 16.97 20.94 15.80
CA ALA A 405 16.54 20.36 17.07
C ALA A 405 16.24 18.86 16.93
N MET A 406 16.67 18.04 17.90
CA MET A 406 16.54 16.57 17.85
C MET A 406 15.09 16.10 17.67
N ASP A 407 14.12 16.79 18.28
CA ASP A 407 12.68 16.50 18.11
C ASP A 407 12.22 16.59 16.65
N SER A 408 12.86 17.46 15.86
CA SER A 408 12.57 17.59 14.44
C SER A 408 13.09 16.41 13.63
N LEU A 409 14.09 15.67 14.14
CA LEU A 409 14.77 14.56 13.49
C LEU A 409 14.25 13.18 13.93
N THR A 410 13.63 13.07 15.10
CA THR A 410 13.12 11.80 15.67
C THR A 410 11.63 11.54 15.43
N GLY A 411 10.83 12.58 15.13
CA GLY A 411 9.38 12.43 14.91
C GLY A 411 8.98 11.80 13.56
N THR A 412 7.73 11.34 13.44
CA THR A 412 7.11 11.07 12.12
C THR A 412 6.59 12.38 11.56
N ALA A 413 6.98 12.75 10.33
CA ALA A 413 6.59 14.03 9.75
C ALA A 413 5.07 14.19 9.77
N SER A 414 4.58 15.15 10.58
CA SER A 414 3.16 15.41 10.81
C SER A 414 2.42 15.54 9.48
N SER A 415 1.62 14.53 9.14
CA SER A 415 0.76 14.55 7.96
C SER A 415 -0.14 15.80 7.95
N ARG A 416 -0.32 16.39 6.76
CA ARG A 416 -1.20 17.55 6.51
C ARG A 416 -2.52 17.42 7.30
N ARG A 417 -2.89 18.47 8.04
CA ARG A 417 -4.18 18.58 8.77
C ARG A 417 -5.42 18.34 7.90
N PHE A 418 -5.31 18.46 6.57
CA PHE A 418 -6.39 18.25 5.64
C PHE A 418 -6.11 17.04 4.74
N SER A 419 -6.88 15.97 4.93
CA SER A 419 -6.89 14.80 4.04
C SER A 419 -8.17 14.86 3.20
N PRO A 420 -8.08 15.19 1.89
CA PRO A 420 -9.23 15.14 0.98
C PRO A 420 -9.95 13.78 1.01
N LEU A 421 -9.20 12.70 1.26
CA LEU A 421 -9.76 11.35 1.41
C LEU A 421 -10.69 11.23 2.63
N LYS A 422 -10.36 11.88 3.75
CA LYS A 422 -11.24 11.92 4.93
C LYS A 422 -12.51 12.70 4.64
N VAL A 423 -12.40 13.84 3.95
CA VAL A 423 -13.56 14.66 3.54
C VAL A 423 -14.46 13.86 2.61
N PHE A 424 -13.89 13.19 1.60
CA PHE A 424 -14.63 12.30 0.72
C PHE A 424 -15.33 11.16 1.48
N GLY A 425 -14.63 10.52 2.43
CA GLY A 425 -15.22 9.49 3.28
C GLY A 425 -16.39 10.01 4.12
N TYR A 426 -16.27 11.20 4.71
CA TYR A 426 -17.38 11.84 5.43
C TYR A 426 -18.55 12.22 4.52
N LEU A 427 -18.29 12.67 3.29
CA LEU A 427 -19.34 12.96 2.31
C LEU A 427 -20.11 11.70 1.92
N ILE A 428 -19.42 10.57 1.70
CA ILE A 428 -20.08 9.28 1.44
C ILE A 428 -20.93 8.86 2.64
N MET A 429 -20.41 8.99 3.85
CA MET A 429 -21.14 8.65 5.07
C MET A 429 -22.41 9.50 5.22
N ILE A 430 -22.31 10.81 5.01
CA ILE A 430 -23.46 11.73 5.01
C ILE A 430 -24.44 11.35 3.89
N GLY A 431 -23.95 11.03 2.69
CA GLY A 431 -24.78 10.58 1.58
C GLY A 431 -25.54 9.28 1.89
N PHE A 432 -24.89 8.31 2.54
CA PHE A 432 -25.50 7.05 2.94
C PHE A 432 -26.61 7.26 3.99
N PHE A 433 -26.33 7.99 5.07
CA PHE A 433 -27.36 8.27 6.07
C PHE A 433 -28.45 9.20 5.52
N GLY A 434 -28.08 10.15 4.67
CA GLY A 434 -28.99 11.01 3.93
C GLY A 434 -29.95 10.22 3.05
N PHE A 435 -29.46 9.20 2.34
CA PHE A 435 -30.29 8.30 1.53
C PHE A 435 -31.38 7.63 2.38
N PHE A 436 -31.02 7.00 3.51
CA PHE A 436 -32.01 6.36 4.39
C PHE A 436 -32.95 7.39 5.03
N PHE A 437 -32.43 8.55 5.44
CA PHE A 437 -33.22 9.64 6.00
C PHE A 437 -34.27 10.13 5.00
N LEU A 438 -33.88 10.38 3.75
CA LEU A 438 -34.79 10.84 2.70
C LEU A 438 -35.89 9.81 2.42
N LEU A 439 -35.59 8.52 2.37
CA LEU A 439 -36.62 7.49 2.23
C LEU A 439 -37.61 7.48 3.41
N ILE A 440 -37.13 7.68 4.64
CA ILE A 440 -38.01 7.82 5.81
C ILE A 440 -38.92 9.05 5.65
N MET A 441 -38.36 10.18 5.20
CA MET A 441 -39.10 11.43 4.97
C MET A 441 -40.08 11.35 3.80
N ALA A 442 -39.82 10.48 2.82
CA ALA A 442 -40.74 10.15 1.74
C ALA A 442 -41.92 9.26 2.20
N GLY A 443 -41.85 8.70 3.42
CA GLY A 443 -42.88 7.81 3.95
C GLY A 443 -42.73 6.35 3.51
N VAL A 444 -41.53 5.96 3.07
CA VAL A 444 -41.23 4.57 2.68
C VAL A 444 -41.42 3.62 3.86
N GLN A 445 -41.97 2.44 3.59
CA GLN A 445 -42.31 1.47 4.63
C GLN A 445 -41.07 0.99 5.40
N ASN A 446 -41.17 0.94 6.73
CA ASN A 446 -40.10 0.42 7.59
C ASN A 446 -39.67 -1.02 7.23
N THR A 447 -40.60 -1.84 6.72
CA THR A 447 -40.32 -3.20 6.25
C THR A 447 -39.33 -3.20 5.09
N PHE A 448 -39.53 -2.32 4.11
CA PHE A 448 -38.62 -2.18 2.96
C PHE A 448 -37.25 -1.70 3.40
N LEU A 449 -37.18 -0.68 4.27
CA LEU A 449 -35.92 -0.16 4.81
C LEU A 449 -35.11 -1.25 5.52
N LEU A 450 -35.79 -2.10 6.31
CA LEU A 450 -35.17 -3.24 6.97
C LEU A 450 -34.69 -4.30 5.97
N GLN A 451 -35.49 -4.62 4.96
CA GLN A 451 -35.10 -5.56 3.90
C GLN A 451 -33.90 -5.05 3.10
N LEU A 452 -33.89 -3.76 2.75
CA LEU A 452 -32.81 -3.11 2.04
C LEU A 452 -31.52 -3.15 2.84
N PHE A 453 -31.57 -2.80 4.13
CA PHE A 453 -30.41 -2.90 5.02
C PHE A 453 -29.94 -4.34 5.22
N ALA A 454 -30.86 -5.29 5.43
CA ALA A 454 -30.51 -6.70 5.61
C ALA A 454 -29.89 -7.31 4.34
N ALA A 455 -30.44 -7.00 3.17
CA ALA A 455 -29.87 -7.41 1.89
C ALA A 455 -28.49 -6.78 1.67
N TRP A 456 -28.34 -5.49 1.99
CA TRP A 456 -27.06 -4.79 1.92
C TRP A 456 -26.00 -5.46 2.79
N PHE A 457 -26.35 -5.74 4.05
CA PHE A 457 -25.49 -6.41 5.02
C PHE A 457 -25.07 -7.81 4.54
N LEU A 458 -26.04 -8.65 4.17
CA LEU A 458 -25.77 -10.03 3.77
C LEU A 458 -24.99 -10.10 2.46
N PHE A 459 -25.32 -9.27 1.48
CA PHE A 459 -24.69 -9.31 0.16
C PHE A 459 -23.21 -8.92 0.25
N ASN A 460 -22.89 -7.81 0.94
CA ASN A 460 -21.50 -7.43 1.19
C ASN A 460 -20.77 -8.50 2.02
N GLY A 461 -21.42 -9.01 3.06
CA GLY A 461 -20.81 -10.01 3.93
C GLY A 461 -20.47 -11.32 3.23
N ILE A 462 -21.35 -11.83 2.37
CA ILE A 462 -21.15 -13.08 1.63
C ILE A 462 -19.98 -12.96 0.64
N PHE A 463 -19.90 -11.87 -0.11
CA PHE A 463 -18.82 -11.66 -1.08
C PHE A 463 -17.46 -11.49 -0.39
N ALA A 464 -17.39 -10.63 0.64
CA ALA A 464 -16.17 -10.43 1.42
C ALA A 464 -15.72 -11.73 2.11
N PHE A 465 -16.65 -12.47 2.72
CA PHE A 465 -16.40 -13.78 3.33
C PHE A 465 -15.84 -14.78 2.32
N THR A 466 -16.46 -14.88 1.15
CA THR A 466 -16.10 -15.86 0.12
C THR A 466 -14.71 -15.57 -0.42
N LEU A 467 -14.41 -14.32 -0.76
CA LEU A 467 -13.10 -13.94 -1.28
C LEU A 467 -11.99 -14.03 -0.22
N ALA A 468 -12.29 -13.69 1.03
CA ALA A 468 -11.38 -13.98 2.15
C ALA A 468 -11.08 -15.48 2.26
N ARG A 469 -12.10 -16.33 2.12
CA ARG A 469 -11.96 -17.78 2.22
C ARG A 469 -11.13 -18.36 1.08
N LEU A 470 -11.29 -17.82 -0.14
CA LEU A 470 -10.48 -18.15 -1.31
C LEU A 470 -9.01 -17.74 -1.13
N ALA A 471 -8.75 -16.64 -0.41
CA ALA A 471 -7.41 -16.20 -0.05
C ALA A 471 -6.72 -17.08 1.01
N GLY A 472 -7.39 -18.12 1.54
CA GLY A 472 -6.85 -18.98 2.59
C GLY A 472 -7.15 -18.53 4.03
N ALA A 473 -8.08 -17.57 4.22
CA ALA A 473 -8.50 -17.15 5.55
C ALA A 473 -9.16 -18.28 6.34
N ARG A 474 -8.97 -18.26 7.67
CA ARG A 474 -9.75 -19.11 8.58
C ARG A 474 -11.22 -18.66 8.57
N TRP A 475 -12.12 -19.60 8.91
CA TRP A 475 -13.56 -19.33 8.99
C TRP A 475 -13.90 -18.18 9.93
N THR A 476 -13.18 -18.05 11.05
CA THR A 476 -13.35 -16.97 12.01
C THR A 476 -12.96 -15.62 11.42
N SER A 477 -11.80 -15.55 10.75
CA SER A 477 -11.28 -14.35 10.11
C SER A 477 -12.18 -13.90 8.96
N ALA A 478 -12.55 -14.83 8.08
CA ALA A 478 -13.50 -14.57 6.99
C ALA A 478 -14.87 -14.14 7.53
N GLY A 479 -15.35 -14.78 8.61
CA GLY A 479 -16.61 -14.45 9.28
C GLY A 479 -16.63 -13.02 9.80
N VAL A 480 -15.55 -12.58 10.45
CA VAL A 480 -15.42 -11.20 10.95
C VAL A 480 -15.30 -10.21 9.79
N GLY A 481 -14.49 -10.50 8.78
CA GLY A 481 -14.40 -9.68 7.56
C GLY A 481 -15.76 -9.50 6.88
N GLY A 482 -16.50 -10.59 6.71
CA GLY A 482 -17.87 -10.55 6.16
C GLY A 482 -18.84 -9.76 7.03
N ALA A 483 -18.83 -9.96 8.35
CA ALA A 483 -19.72 -9.24 9.27
C ALA A 483 -19.47 -7.72 9.30
N VAL A 484 -18.27 -7.27 8.96
CA VAL A 484 -17.88 -5.87 8.94
C VAL A 484 -17.95 -5.25 7.53
N ALA A 485 -18.06 -6.05 6.46
CA ALA A 485 -18.00 -5.58 5.08
C ALA A 485 -18.97 -4.44 4.74
N TRP A 486 -20.17 -4.45 5.28
CA TRP A 486 -21.17 -3.40 5.07
C TRP A 486 -20.74 -2.01 5.58
N LEU A 487 -19.84 -1.96 6.58
CA LEU A 487 -19.35 -0.70 7.17
C LEU A 487 -18.45 0.07 6.20
N THR A 488 -17.74 -0.61 5.31
CA THR A 488 -16.86 0.00 4.29
C THR A 488 -17.59 1.00 3.42
N SER A 489 -18.83 0.69 3.07
CA SER A 489 -19.60 1.52 2.14
C SER A 489 -20.28 2.68 2.85
N ILE A 490 -20.39 2.61 4.18
CA ILE A 490 -20.79 3.73 5.03
C ILE A 490 -19.58 4.62 5.30
N ASN A 491 -18.44 4.02 5.63
CA ASN A 491 -17.19 4.70 5.88
C ASN A 491 -16.07 4.02 5.07
N PRO A 492 -15.68 4.57 3.92
CA PRO A 492 -14.61 4.04 3.06
C PRO A 492 -13.25 3.91 3.75
N LEU A 493 -13.07 4.54 4.92
CA LEU A 493 -11.86 4.44 5.72
C LEU A 493 -11.80 3.17 6.59
N LEU A 494 -12.91 2.43 6.73
CA LEU A 494 -12.98 1.19 7.51
C LEU A 494 -13.01 -0.02 6.57
N ALA A 495 -11.83 -0.61 6.35
CA ALA A 495 -11.70 -1.75 5.45
C ALA A 495 -11.94 -3.09 6.18
N PRO A 496 -12.83 -3.98 5.70
CA PRO A 496 -13.20 -5.22 6.36
C PRO A 496 -12.06 -6.22 6.39
N GLY A 497 -11.15 -6.12 5.41
CA GLY A 497 -9.91 -6.85 5.37
C GLY A 497 -9.02 -6.58 6.58
N TRP A 498 -9.01 -5.37 7.15
CA TRP A 498 -8.22 -5.10 8.36
C TRP A 498 -8.74 -5.88 9.57
N PHE A 499 -10.07 -6.03 9.69
CA PHE A 499 -10.67 -6.83 10.75
C PHE A 499 -10.44 -8.33 10.53
N ALA A 500 -10.54 -8.80 9.28
CA ALA A 500 -10.19 -10.17 8.93
C ALA A 500 -8.72 -10.46 9.23
N GLY A 501 -7.80 -9.58 8.82
CA GLY A 501 -6.37 -9.69 9.07
C GLY A 501 -6.01 -9.62 10.56
N TYR A 502 -6.67 -8.76 11.34
CA TYR A 502 -6.51 -8.70 12.79
C TYR A 502 -6.81 -10.03 13.48
N VAL A 503 -7.92 -10.67 13.10
CA VAL A 503 -8.30 -11.97 13.66
C VAL A 503 -7.38 -13.09 13.16
N GLU A 504 -6.94 -12.99 11.90
CA GLU A 504 -6.01 -13.96 11.31
C GLU A 504 -4.65 -13.93 12.01
N LEU A 505 -4.11 -12.75 12.30
CA LEU A 505 -2.83 -12.56 13.01
C LEU A 505 -2.80 -13.23 14.38
N LYS A 506 -3.94 -13.27 15.09
CA LYS A 506 -4.05 -14.01 16.37
C LYS A 506 -3.82 -15.51 16.23
N HIS A 507 -3.97 -16.06 15.03
CA HIS A 507 -3.82 -17.48 14.74
C HIS A 507 -2.61 -17.80 13.85
N ARG A 508 -2.12 -16.81 13.10
CA ARG A 508 -0.97 -16.89 12.20
C ARG A 508 -0.12 -15.64 12.42
N PRO A 509 0.78 -15.66 13.41
CA PRO A 509 1.72 -14.56 13.59
C PRO A 509 2.58 -14.45 12.33
N VAL A 510 2.98 -13.22 12.02
CA VAL A 510 3.80 -12.90 10.86
C VAL A 510 5.07 -12.25 11.36
N ASN A 511 6.19 -12.62 10.75
CA ASN A 511 7.52 -12.11 11.11
C ASN A 511 8.08 -11.25 9.97
N VAL A 512 8.93 -10.28 10.31
CA VAL A 512 9.58 -9.42 9.31
C VAL A 512 10.44 -10.23 8.33
N ARG A 513 10.98 -11.38 8.73
CA ARG A 513 11.73 -12.29 7.86
C ARG A 513 10.93 -12.80 6.66
N ASP A 514 9.62 -12.89 6.77
CA ASP A 514 8.76 -13.31 5.66
C ASP A 514 8.96 -12.42 4.42
N ILE A 515 9.37 -11.15 4.61
CA ILE A 515 9.70 -10.23 3.52
C ILE A 515 10.91 -10.73 2.72
N GLN A 516 11.94 -11.23 3.39
CA GLN A 516 13.15 -11.74 2.74
C GLN A 516 12.82 -12.98 1.91
N THR A 517 12.05 -13.91 2.48
CA THR A 517 11.58 -15.10 1.76
C THR A 517 10.74 -14.73 0.53
N LEU A 518 9.87 -13.72 0.63
CA LEU A 518 9.12 -13.25 -0.54
C LEU A 518 10.00 -12.62 -1.62
N ASN A 519 11.08 -11.94 -1.23
CA ASN A 519 12.02 -11.34 -2.18
C ASN A 519 12.88 -12.39 -2.87
N GLU A 520 13.30 -13.45 -2.16
CA GLU A 520 13.98 -14.60 -2.76
C GLU A 520 13.09 -15.26 -3.82
N ILE A 521 11.81 -15.50 -3.50
CA ILE A 521 10.85 -16.08 -4.45
C ILE A 521 10.61 -15.14 -5.64
N ALA A 522 10.45 -13.84 -5.41
CA ALA A 522 10.20 -12.86 -6.47
C ALA A 522 11.46 -12.54 -7.31
N GLY A 523 12.66 -12.78 -6.76
CA GLY A 523 13.94 -12.59 -7.42
C GLY A 523 14.28 -13.71 -8.41
N ASP A 524 13.68 -14.90 -8.25
CA ASP A 524 13.87 -16.04 -9.14
C ASP A 524 13.04 -15.89 -10.43
N THR A 525 13.61 -15.15 -11.40
CA THR A 525 12.98 -14.90 -12.71
C THR A 525 12.99 -16.10 -13.66
N GLU A 526 13.60 -17.22 -13.28
CA GLU A 526 13.69 -18.42 -14.13
C GLU A 526 12.47 -19.33 -13.97
N ARG A 527 11.68 -19.16 -12.90
CA ARG A 527 10.51 -19.99 -12.59
C ARG A 527 9.23 -19.51 -13.28
N PRO A 528 8.29 -20.43 -13.57
CA PRO A 528 6.94 -20.06 -13.98
C PRO A 528 6.24 -19.20 -12.92
N ILE A 529 5.50 -18.19 -13.37
CA ILE A 529 4.78 -17.26 -12.48
C ILE A 529 3.76 -18.00 -11.58
N SER A 530 3.16 -19.10 -12.07
CA SER A 530 2.22 -19.92 -11.29
C SER A 530 2.86 -20.48 -10.01
N ASP A 531 4.07 -20.99 -10.16
CA ASP A 531 4.78 -21.73 -9.11
C ASP A 531 5.31 -20.72 -8.08
N ALA A 532 5.86 -19.60 -8.56
CA ALA A 532 6.23 -18.47 -7.71
C ALA A 532 5.03 -17.96 -6.88
N LEU A 533 3.85 -17.83 -7.49
CA LEU A 533 2.64 -17.40 -6.77
C LEU A 533 2.20 -18.44 -5.72
N GLU A 534 2.28 -19.73 -6.02
CA GLU A 534 1.95 -20.79 -5.06
C GLU A 534 2.89 -20.76 -3.84
N ASP A 535 4.21 -20.66 -4.08
CA ASP A 535 5.23 -20.53 -3.04
C ASP A 535 5.01 -19.25 -2.20
N MET A 536 4.69 -18.12 -2.84
CA MET A 536 4.33 -16.88 -2.13
C MET A 536 3.10 -17.07 -1.24
N PHE A 537 2.08 -17.80 -1.70
CA PHE A 537 0.89 -18.11 -0.90
C PHE A 537 1.19 -18.97 0.32
N ASP A 538 2.32 -19.67 0.38
CA ASP A 538 2.77 -20.41 1.56
C ASP A 538 3.48 -19.54 2.61
N VAL A 539 3.94 -18.36 2.22
CA VAL A 539 4.49 -17.38 3.16
C VAL A 539 3.36 -16.71 3.98
N PRO A 540 3.42 -16.74 5.33
CA PRO A 540 2.37 -16.18 6.20
C PRO A 540 2.05 -14.70 5.91
N LEU A 541 3.06 -13.86 5.73
CA LEU A 541 2.87 -12.44 5.38
C LEU A 541 2.07 -12.24 4.10
N PHE A 542 2.46 -12.89 3.01
CA PHE A 542 1.77 -12.71 1.73
C PHE A 542 0.35 -13.26 1.78
N ARG A 543 0.14 -14.41 2.40
CA ARG A 543 -1.20 -14.95 2.65
C ARG A 543 -2.06 -13.96 3.43
N LEU A 544 -1.52 -13.33 4.47
CA LEU A 544 -2.23 -12.30 5.24
C LEU A 544 -2.59 -11.09 4.36
N ILE A 545 -1.64 -10.57 3.57
CA ILE A 545 -1.88 -9.45 2.64
C ILE A 545 -2.99 -9.80 1.66
N MET A 546 -2.97 -11.01 1.09
CA MET A 546 -3.98 -11.49 0.16
C MET A 546 -5.36 -11.64 0.82
N ILE A 547 -5.42 -12.11 2.07
CA ILE A 547 -6.67 -12.17 2.84
C ILE A 547 -7.26 -10.76 3.01
N VAL A 548 -6.45 -9.79 3.45
CA VAL A 548 -6.88 -8.40 3.62
C VAL A 548 -7.37 -7.82 2.28
N ALA A 549 -6.56 -7.97 1.23
CA ALA A 549 -6.84 -7.43 -0.10
C ALA A 549 -8.12 -8.03 -0.71
N LEU A 550 -8.24 -9.36 -0.74
CA LEU A 550 -9.39 -10.03 -1.35
C LEU A 550 -10.69 -9.80 -0.55
N THR A 551 -10.62 -9.64 0.77
CA THR A 551 -11.78 -9.24 1.59
C THR A 551 -12.28 -7.84 1.18
N ASN A 552 -11.36 -6.89 1.00
CA ASN A 552 -11.69 -5.52 0.58
C ASN A 552 -12.24 -5.48 -0.86
N ILE A 553 -11.59 -6.21 -1.79
CA ILE A 553 -12.06 -6.37 -3.16
C ILE A 553 -13.47 -6.98 -3.18
N GLY A 554 -13.74 -7.97 -2.34
CA GLY A 554 -15.06 -8.58 -2.23
C GLY A 554 -16.13 -7.59 -1.78
N SER A 555 -15.84 -6.77 -0.77
CA SER A 555 -16.76 -5.71 -0.34
C SER A 555 -17.01 -4.66 -1.43
N LEU A 556 -15.97 -4.31 -2.19
CA LEU A 556 -16.09 -3.34 -3.29
C LEU A 556 -16.93 -3.89 -4.44
N ILE A 557 -16.65 -5.12 -4.87
CA ILE A 557 -17.44 -5.82 -5.89
C ILE A 557 -18.90 -5.92 -5.43
N ALA A 558 -19.12 -6.30 -4.17
CA ALA A 558 -20.46 -6.41 -3.62
C ALA A 558 -21.19 -5.08 -3.60
N THR A 559 -20.52 -3.98 -3.25
CA THR A 559 -21.10 -2.64 -3.29
C THR A 559 -21.58 -2.28 -4.69
N VAL A 560 -20.75 -2.50 -5.71
CA VAL A 560 -21.11 -2.21 -7.10
C VAL A 560 -22.25 -3.12 -7.58
N LEU A 561 -22.13 -4.43 -7.35
CA LEU A 561 -23.14 -5.41 -7.75
C LEU A 561 -24.45 -5.25 -6.98
N PHE A 562 -24.42 -4.77 -5.74
CA PHE A 562 -25.62 -4.51 -4.97
C PHE A 562 -26.49 -3.48 -5.67
N VAL A 563 -25.91 -2.35 -6.07
CA VAL A 563 -26.66 -1.29 -6.74
C VAL A 563 -27.13 -1.73 -8.14
N LEU A 564 -26.38 -2.61 -8.82
CA LEU A 564 -26.73 -3.10 -10.16
C LEU A 564 -27.73 -4.25 -10.18
N ILE A 565 -27.78 -5.08 -9.14
CA ILE A 565 -28.52 -6.35 -9.14
C ILE A 565 -29.55 -6.38 -8.01
N VAL A 566 -29.11 -6.12 -6.77
CA VAL A 566 -29.96 -6.29 -5.58
C VAL A 566 -30.93 -5.13 -5.41
N LEU A 567 -30.48 -3.90 -5.63
CA LEU A 567 -31.31 -2.71 -5.50
C LEU A 567 -32.46 -2.70 -6.54
N PRO A 568 -32.24 -2.97 -7.85
CA PRO A 568 -33.34 -3.11 -8.81
C PRO A 568 -34.25 -4.28 -8.47
N TRP A 569 -33.72 -5.35 -7.89
CA TRP A 569 -34.51 -6.51 -7.48
C TRP A 569 -35.44 -6.20 -6.31
N LEU A 570 -34.97 -5.46 -5.29
CA LEU A 570 -35.78 -5.04 -4.15
C LEU A 570 -36.74 -3.89 -4.50
N ALA A 571 -36.26 -2.90 -5.23
CA ALA A 571 -37.04 -1.71 -5.57
C ALA A 571 -38.06 -1.96 -6.71
N GLY A 572 -37.85 -2.99 -7.53
CA GLY A 572 -38.73 -3.34 -8.65
C GLY A 572 -40.19 -3.60 -8.23
N PRO A 573 -40.45 -4.55 -7.31
CA PRO A 573 -41.81 -4.88 -6.89
C PRO A 573 -42.57 -3.76 -6.16
N GLU A 574 -41.87 -2.95 -5.37
CA GLU A 574 -42.50 -1.92 -4.53
C GLU A 574 -42.61 -0.55 -5.21
N PHE A 575 -41.59 -0.15 -5.98
CA PHE A 575 -41.49 1.19 -6.57
C PHE A 575 -41.55 1.17 -8.10
N GLY A 576 -41.42 0.02 -8.75
CA GLY A 576 -41.33 -0.07 -10.22
C GLY A 576 -39.90 0.11 -10.76
N GLY A 577 -38.89 0.04 -9.90
CA GLY A 577 -37.47 0.09 -10.27
C GLY A 577 -36.68 1.14 -9.50
N VAL A 578 -35.38 1.26 -9.80
CA VAL A 578 -34.50 2.21 -9.10
C VAL A 578 -34.82 3.65 -9.50
N ASP A 579 -35.23 3.91 -10.74
CA ASP A 579 -35.57 5.26 -11.20
C ASP A 579 -36.75 5.84 -10.40
N ALA A 580 -37.73 5.00 -10.03
CA ALA A 580 -38.83 5.38 -9.16
C ALA A 580 -38.40 5.54 -7.68
N LEU A 581 -37.52 4.67 -7.18
CA LEU A 581 -36.90 4.84 -5.86
C LEU A 581 -36.14 6.18 -5.75
N MET A 582 -35.49 6.63 -6.83
CA MET A 582 -34.86 7.95 -6.86
C MET A 582 -35.89 9.09 -6.81
N GLY A 583 -37.08 8.90 -7.39
CA GLY A 583 -38.20 9.83 -7.26
C GLY A 583 -38.66 9.99 -5.80
N GLU A 584 -38.74 8.89 -5.05
CA GLU A 584 -39.04 8.92 -3.61
C GLU A 584 -37.99 9.71 -2.83
N LEU A 585 -36.70 9.59 -3.16
CA LEU A 585 -35.65 10.39 -2.50
C LEU A 585 -35.83 11.90 -2.73
N LEU A 586 -36.24 12.30 -3.95
CA LEU A 586 -36.52 13.71 -4.27
C LEU A 586 -37.74 14.20 -3.49
N GLN A 587 -38.80 13.40 -3.43
CA GLN A 587 -39.98 13.72 -2.64
C GLN A 587 -39.66 13.84 -1.15
N GLY A 588 -38.82 12.93 -0.62
CA GLY A 588 -38.32 13.03 0.75
C GLY A 588 -37.51 14.31 1.00
N ALA A 589 -36.78 14.81 -0.01
CA ALA A 589 -36.03 16.06 0.10
C ALA A 589 -36.96 17.28 0.11
N GLU A 590 -38.00 17.28 -0.73
CA GLU A 590 -39.05 18.31 -0.72
C GLU A 590 -39.78 18.35 0.62
N ASN A 591 -40.25 17.20 1.12
CA ASN A 591 -40.90 17.08 2.43
C ASN A 591 -40.00 17.57 3.57
N SER A 592 -38.70 17.25 3.52
CA SER A 592 -37.72 17.72 4.51
C SER A 592 -37.53 19.22 4.47
N LEU A 593 -37.49 19.81 3.26
CA LEU A 593 -37.35 21.25 3.08
C LEU A 593 -38.57 22.00 3.60
N GLU A 594 -39.78 21.51 3.31
CA GLU A 594 -41.03 22.08 3.81
C GLU A 594 -41.07 22.11 5.35
N LEU A 595 -40.72 21.00 6.00
CA LEU A 595 -40.66 20.93 7.48
C LEU A 595 -39.62 21.88 8.09
N ILE A 596 -38.47 22.04 7.44
CA ILE A 596 -37.45 23.00 7.89
C ILE A 596 -37.97 24.43 7.75
N LEU A 597 -38.64 24.74 6.64
CA LEU A 597 -39.22 26.07 6.40
C LEU A 597 -40.35 26.37 7.39
N GLU A 598 -41.21 25.40 7.69
CA GLU A 598 -42.26 25.52 8.73
C GLU A 598 -41.67 25.70 10.14
N ALA A 599 -40.55 25.04 10.46
CA ALA A 599 -39.89 25.20 11.76
C ALA A 599 -39.16 26.55 11.92
N LEU A 600 -38.81 27.21 10.81
CA LEU A 600 -38.13 28.51 10.79
C LEU A 600 -39.09 29.71 10.69
N SER A 601 -40.34 29.47 10.27
CA SER A 601 -41.44 30.44 10.23
C SER A 601 -42.18 30.52 11.56
#